data_AF-A0A9D1HET7-F1
#
_entry.id   AF-A0A9D1HET7-F1
#
_cell.length_a   1.000
_cell.length_b   1.000
_cell.length_c   1.000
_cell.angle_alpha   90.00
_cell.angle_beta   90.00
_cell.angle_gamma   90.00
#
_symmetry.space_group_name_H-M   'P 1'
#
loop_
_entity.id
_entity.type
_entity.pdbx_description
1 polymer ?
#
loop_
_entity_poly.entity_id
_entity_poly.type
_entity_poly.pdbx_seq_one_letter_code
_entity_poly.pdbx_strand_id
1 'polypeptide(L)'
;MNKIKDFFYNKNDIIIVLIILIAAAFIIYTRIDAIMAYPEQLAEKAAQQETEATEESTSDSSQSSDASSASGTSTPVSITITDSDTSATVAAKLYEAGLITSDTEFTEYVSSQGKESSLKSGTFQINMGSSNEDILNIITN
;
A
#
# COMPACT_ATOMS: atom_id res chain seq x y z
N MET A 1 54.46 9.33 -18.17
CA MET A 1 53.61 10.37 -17.56
C MET A 1 52.16 10.17 -18.01
N ASN A 2 51.24 9.79 -17.12
CA ASN A 2 49.77 9.78 -17.36
C ASN A 2 48.97 10.42 -16.21
N LYS A 3 49.65 10.99 -15.21
CA LYS A 3 49.07 11.38 -13.91
C LYS A 3 47.94 12.40 -13.99
N ILE A 4 47.92 13.24 -15.03
CA ILE A 4 46.87 14.26 -15.25
C ILE A 4 45.64 13.63 -15.91
N LYS A 5 45.79 12.60 -16.75
CA LYS A 5 44.65 11.89 -17.38
C LYS A 5 43.91 11.02 -16.37
N ASP A 6 44.65 10.38 -15.44
CA ASP A 6 44.07 9.66 -14.29
C ASP A 6 43.35 10.61 -13.32
N PHE A 7 43.84 11.83 -13.12
CA PHE A 7 43.16 12.83 -12.30
C PHE A 7 41.82 13.26 -12.92
N PHE A 8 41.67 13.28 -14.25
CA PHE A 8 40.40 13.59 -14.91
C PHE A 8 39.44 12.39 -15.04
N TYR A 9 39.94 11.16 -15.16
CA TYR A 9 39.09 9.94 -15.13
C TYR A 9 38.62 9.59 -13.70
N ASN A 10 39.49 9.69 -12.70
CA ASN A 10 39.12 9.54 -11.29
C ASN A 10 38.28 10.76 -10.80
N LYS A 11 38.42 11.93 -11.47
CA LYS A 11 37.48 13.06 -11.31
C LYS A 11 36.08 12.72 -11.79
N ASN A 12 35.92 12.01 -12.90
CA ASN A 12 34.59 11.65 -13.39
C ASN A 12 33.86 10.75 -12.38
N ASP A 13 34.58 9.86 -11.67
CA ASP A 13 34.01 9.02 -10.60
C ASP A 13 33.60 9.84 -9.36
N ILE A 14 34.46 10.73 -8.85
CA ILE A 14 34.08 11.67 -7.78
C ILE A 14 32.98 12.65 -8.23
N ILE A 15 32.90 13.01 -9.51
CA ILE A 15 31.80 13.79 -10.09
C ILE A 15 30.51 12.98 -10.07
N ILE A 16 30.53 11.67 -10.40
CA ILE A 16 29.37 10.79 -10.30
C ILE A 16 28.89 10.70 -8.85
N VAL A 17 29.79 10.50 -7.88
CA VAL A 17 29.43 10.48 -6.45
C VAL A 17 28.83 11.81 -6.00
N LEU A 18 29.40 12.94 -6.45
CA LEU A 18 28.90 14.27 -6.12
C LEU A 18 27.53 14.53 -6.75
N ILE A 19 27.28 14.08 -7.98
CA ILE A 19 25.97 14.14 -8.64
C ILE A 19 24.94 13.29 -7.89
N ILE A 20 25.30 12.07 -7.48
CA ILE A 20 24.42 11.20 -6.68
C ILE A 20 24.09 11.85 -5.34
N LEU A 21 25.07 12.46 -4.65
CA LEU A 21 24.82 13.18 -3.40
C LEU A 21 23.90 14.38 -3.58
N ILE A 22 24.09 15.17 -4.65
CA ILE A 22 23.20 16.29 -4.98
C ILE A 22 21.79 15.78 -5.30
N ALA A 23 21.67 14.71 -6.09
CA ALA A 23 20.38 14.11 -6.43
C ALA A 23 19.67 13.55 -5.19
N ALA A 24 20.39 12.88 -4.28
CA ALA A 24 19.84 12.39 -3.02
C ALA A 24 19.39 13.54 -2.12
N ALA A 25 20.20 14.59 -1.96
CA ALA A 25 19.83 15.78 -1.20
C ALA A 25 18.61 16.48 -1.81
N PHE A 26 18.52 16.56 -3.14
CA PHE A 26 17.38 17.11 -3.85
C PHE A 26 16.12 16.26 -3.64
N ILE A 27 16.21 14.94 -3.73
CA ILE A 27 15.09 14.02 -3.44
C ILE A 27 14.62 14.22 -2.00
N ILE A 28 15.55 14.21 -1.04
CA ILE A 28 15.24 14.41 0.38
C ILE A 28 14.58 15.78 0.60
N TYR A 29 15.09 16.83 -0.03
CA TYR A 29 14.51 18.18 0.00
C TYR A 29 13.06 18.18 -0.50
N THR A 30 12.79 17.59 -1.68
CA THR A 30 11.43 17.51 -2.23
C THR A 30 10.48 16.64 -1.41
N ARG A 31 11.00 15.66 -0.66
CA ARG A 31 10.20 14.77 0.18
C ARG A 31 9.92 15.36 1.56
N ILE A 32 10.77 16.24 2.09
CA ILE A 32 10.60 16.88 3.41
C ILE A 32 9.36 17.76 3.46
N ASP A 33 9.10 18.56 2.42
CA ASP A 33 7.89 19.41 2.36
C ASP A 33 6.62 18.55 2.34
N ALA A 34 6.65 17.43 1.60
CA ALA A 34 5.53 16.47 1.55
C ALA A 34 5.30 15.76 2.88
N ILE A 35 6.36 15.47 3.65
CA ILE A 35 6.27 14.85 4.98
C ILE A 35 5.75 15.84 6.02
N MET A 36 6.13 17.11 5.94
CA MET A 36 5.67 18.16 6.88
C MET A 36 4.23 18.60 6.62
N ALA A 37 3.72 18.45 5.40
CA ALA A 37 2.31 18.65 5.06
C ALA A 37 1.43 17.40 5.32
N TYR A 38 2.05 16.24 5.52
CA TYR A 38 1.35 14.99 5.84
C TYR A 38 0.56 15.01 7.17
N PRO A 39 1.03 15.63 8.28
CA PRO A 39 0.23 15.72 9.50
C PRO A 39 -1.01 16.60 9.32
N GLU A 40 -0.98 17.60 8.44
CA GLU A 40 -2.18 18.41 8.15
C GLU A 40 -3.19 17.61 7.34
N GLN A 41 -2.79 16.83 6.34
CA GLN A 41 -3.76 16.00 5.61
C GLN A 41 -4.40 14.89 6.47
N LEU A 42 -3.70 14.40 7.49
CA LEU A 42 -4.28 13.47 8.47
C LEU A 42 -5.18 14.19 9.47
N ALA A 43 -4.78 15.37 9.94
CA ALA A 43 -5.56 16.18 10.88
C ALA A 43 -6.80 16.80 10.23
N GLU A 44 -6.73 17.23 8.98
CA GLU A 44 -7.85 17.75 8.19
C GLU A 44 -8.77 16.61 7.73
N LYS A 45 -8.24 15.42 7.40
CA LYS A 45 -9.07 14.23 7.14
C LYS A 45 -9.73 13.68 8.41
N ALA A 46 -9.12 13.89 9.59
CA ALA A 46 -9.71 13.61 10.89
C ALA A 46 -10.72 14.69 11.32
N ALA A 47 -10.47 15.97 11.03
CA ALA A 47 -11.34 17.09 11.40
C ALA A 47 -12.50 17.31 10.42
N GLN A 48 -12.33 17.01 9.12
CA GLN A 48 -13.42 17.01 8.13
C GLN A 48 -14.34 15.79 8.26
N GLN A 49 -13.99 14.80 9.10
CA GLN A 49 -14.93 13.76 9.54
C GLN A 49 -15.83 14.20 10.71
N GLU A 50 -15.64 15.40 11.26
CA GLU A 50 -16.41 15.88 12.42
C GLU A 50 -17.38 17.04 12.11
N THR A 51 -17.55 17.47 10.85
CA THR A 51 -18.58 18.49 10.54
C THR A 51 -19.13 18.40 9.11
N GLU A 52 -19.75 17.28 8.75
CA GLU A 52 -20.89 17.28 7.83
C GLU A 52 -21.63 15.95 7.92
N ALA A 53 -22.30 15.75 9.05
CA ALA A 53 -23.48 14.90 9.13
C ALA A 53 -24.64 15.79 9.58
N THR A 54 -25.43 16.24 8.61
CA THR A 54 -26.82 16.64 8.87
C THR A 54 -27.66 16.07 7.74
N GLU A 55 -28.44 15.07 8.14
CA GLU A 55 -29.69 14.61 7.51
C GLU A 55 -29.51 13.75 6.23
N GLU A 56 -30.00 12.52 6.11
CA GLU A 56 -31.04 11.82 6.85
C GLU A 56 -30.98 10.31 6.50
N SER A 57 -31.20 9.44 7.50
CA SER A 57 -31.95 8.16 7.42
C SER A 57 -31.33 6.99 6.62
N THR A 58 -31.00 5.80 7.16
CA THR A 58 -31.32 5.08 8.42
C THR A 58 -30.27 3.97 8.66
N SER A 59 -29.48 3.96 9.75
CA SER A 59 -29.57 3.03 10.93
C SER A 59 -30.26 1.69 10.69
N ASP A 60 -29.66 0.53 11.01
CA ASP A 60 -29.47 -0.03 12.36
C ASP A 60 -28.59 -1.32 12.24
N SER A 61 -27.74 -1.79 13.14
CA SER A 61 -27.28 -1.38 14.47
C SER A 61 -25.90 -2.01 14.72
N SER A 62 -25.10 -1.27 15.48
CA SER A 62 -23.90 -1.71 16.19
C SER A 62 -24.15 -2.95 17.08
N GLN A 63 -23.16 -3.85 17.17
CA GLN A 63 -22.79 -4.35 18.48
C GLN A 63 -21.28 -4.61 18.59
N SER A 64 -20.69 -3.82 19.48
CA SER A 64 -19.32 -3.86 19.97
C SER A 64 -19.08 -5.05 20.91
N SER A 65 -17.86 -5.58 20.91
CA SER A 65 -17.05 -5.98 22.08
C SER A 65 -15.81 -6.73 21.55
N ASP A 66 -14.66 -6.07 21.48
CA ASP A 66 -13.64 -6.00 22.55
C ASP A 66 -13.04 -7.36 22.91
N ALA A 67 -11.80 -7.59 22.46
CA ALA A 67 -10.70 -8.12 23.27
C ALA A 67 -9.46 -8.39 22.39
N SER A 68 -8.47 -7.50 22.52
CA SER A 68 -7.05 -7.83 22.74
C SER A 68 -6.44 -9.02 21.97
N SER A 69 -5.57 -8.74 20.99
CA SER A 69 -4.12 -8.99 21.16
C SER A 69 -3.29 -8.66 19.91
N ALA A 70 -2.10 -8.13 20.19
CA ALA A 70 -0.91 -8.04 19.33
C ALA A 70 -1.03 -7.06 18.14
N SER A 71 -0.58 -5.82 18.30
CA SER A 71 0.84 -5.47 18.10
C SER A 71 1.39 -5.99 16.78
N GLY A 72 1.10 -5.25 15.71
CA GLY A 72 1.88 -5.27 14.50
C GLY A 72 1.59 -3.98 13.78
N THR A 73 2.60 -3.15 13.58
CA THR A 73 2.57 -2.05 12.63
C THR A 73 2.41 -2.65 11.23
N SER A 74 1.23 -3.16 10.89
CA SER A 74 0.95 -3.71 9.57
C SER A 74 0.74 -2.54 8.63
N THR A 75 1.72 -2.33 7.77
CA THR A 75 1.63 -1.31 6.73
C THR A 75 0.52 -1.72 5.76
N PRO A 76 -0.54 -0.90 5.58
CA PRO A 76 -1.57 -1.20 4.58
C PRO A 76 -0.96 -1.11 3.18
N VAL A 77 -1.17 -2.15 2.38
CA VAL A 77 -0.76 -2.21 0.97
C VAL A 77 -2.00 -2.02 0.11
N SER A 78 -1.89 -1.16 -0.90
CA SER A 78 -2.98 -0.88 -1.85
C SER A 78 -2.89 -1.81 -3.06
N ILE A 79 -3.99 -2.50 -3.38
CA ILE A 79 -4.10 -3.40 -4.53
C ILE A 79 -5.25 -2.95 -5.41
N THR A 80 -5.02 -2.91 -6.72
CA THR A 80 -6.06 -2.57 -7.71
C THR A 80 -6.51 -3.80 -8.47
N ILE A 81 -7.81 -4.11 -8.34
CA ILE A 81 -8.52 -5.16 -9.07
C ILE A 81 -9.37 -4.48 -10.15
N THR A 82 -9.29 -5.00 -11.35
CA THR A 82 -10.03 -4.54 -12.53
C THR A 82 -11.07 -5.60 -12.91
N ASP A 83 -12.12 -5.20 -13.65
CA ASP A 83 -13.15 -6.15 -14.10
C ASP A 83 -12.61 -7.25 -15.03
N SER A 84 -11.43 -7.06 -15.61
CA SER A 84 -10.74 -8.05 -16.43
C SER A 84 -9.88 -9.04 -15.62
N ASP A 85 -9.70 -8.82 -14.32
CA ASP A 85 -8.89 -9.69 -13.49
C ASP A 85 -9.68 -10.94 -13.09
N THR A 86 -9.05 -12.10 -13.26
CA THR A 86 -9.57 -13.39 -12.77
C THR A 86 -9.09 -13.63 -11.34
N SER A 87 -9.67 -14.61 -10.65
CA SER A 87 -9.20 -15.05 -9.32
C SER A 87 -7.69 -15.33 -9.29
N ALA A 88 -7.15 -15.91 -10.37
CA ALA A 88 -5.71 -16.13 -10.53
C ALA A 88 -4.91 -14.83 -10.65
N THR A 89 -5.36 -13.86 -11.45
CA THR A 89 -4.68 -12.56 -11.58
C THR A 89 -4.72 -11.77 -10.29
N VAL A 90 -5.86 -11.80 -9.58
CA VAL A 90 -5.99 -11.17 -8.25
C VAL A 90 -5.04 -11.81 -7.25
N ALA A 91 -4.97 -13.14 -7.22
CA ALA A 91 -4.03 -13.86 -6.36
C ALA A 91 -2.58 -13.53 -6.68
N ALA A 92 -2.20 -13.46 -7.96
CA ALA A 92 -0.85 -13.06 -8.38
C ALA A 92 -0.49 -11.65 -7.89
N LYS A 93 -1.42 -10.67 -8.02
CA LYS A 93 -1.23 -9.31 -7.51
C LYS A 93 -1.04 -9.27 -5.99
N LEU A 94 -1.82 -10.07 -5.25
CA LEU A 94 -1.69 -10.19 -3.80
C LEU A 94 -0.34 -10.81 -3.41
N TYR A 95 0.13 -11.80 -4.16
CA TYR A 95 1.42 -12.45 -3.94
C TYR A 95 2.59 -11.51 -4.25
N GLU A 96 2.56 -10.81 -5.39
CA GLU A 96 3.56 -9.81 -5.77
C GLU A 96 3.66 -8.67 -4.75
N ALA A 97 2.54 -8.32 -4.13
CA ALA A 97 2.47 -7.33 -3.06
C ALA A 97 2.91 -7.88 -1.69
N GLY A 98 3.21 -9.17 -1.58
CA GLY A 98 3.61 -9.83 -0.33
C GLY A 98 2.48 -9.96 0.70
N LEU A 99 1.22 -9.87 0.26
CA LEU A 99 0.04 -10.00 1.12
C LEU A 99 -0.32 -11.47 1.38
N ILE A 100 0.02 -12.36 0.44
CA ILE A 100 -0.15 -13.80 0.54
C ILE A 100 1.16 -14.51 0.21
N THR A 101 1.30 -15.76 0.67
CA THR A 101 2.51 -16.57 0.47
C THR A 101 2.46 -17.43 -0.80
N SER A 102 1.28 -17.64 -1.39
CA SER A 102 1.07 -18.46 -2.58
C SER A 102 -0.18 -18.01 -3.33
N ASP A 103 -0.01 -17.62 -4.59
CA ASP A 103 -1.12 -17.29 -5.50
C ASP A 103 -2.03 -18.49 -5.77
N THR A 104 -1.45 -19.69 -5.87
CA THR A 104 -2.15 -20.94 -6.14
C THR A 104 -3.07 -21.31 -4.98
N GLU A 105 -2.56 -21.24 -3.74
CA GLU A 105 -3.38 -21.55 -2.55
C GLU A 105 -4.54 -20.57 -2.39
N PHE A 106 -4.30 -19.27 -2.64
CA PHE A 106 -5.36 -18.27 -2.56
C PHE A 106 -6.40 -18.45 -3.67
N THR A 107 -5.97 -18.77 -4.89
CA THR A 107 -6.89 -19.04 -6.00
C THR A 107 -7.80 -20.23 -5.68
N GLU A 108 -7.23 -21.35 -5.22
CA GLU A 108 -7.99 -22.52 -4.78
C GLU A 108 -8.94 -22.18 -3.62
N TYR A 109 -8.48 -21.35 -2.67
CA TYR A 109 -9.32 -20.88 -1.58
C TYR A 109 -10.54 -20.11 -2.10
N VAL A 110 -10.37 -19.14 -3.02
CA VAL A 110 -11.48 -18.39 -3.62
C VAL A 110 -12.46 -19.32 -4.36
N SER A 111 -11.94 -20.30 -5.13
CA SER A 111 -12.75 -21.31 -5.81
C SER A 111 -13.53 -22.17 -4.84
N SER A 112 -12.90 -22.61 -3.73
CA SER A 112 -13.55 -23.43 -2.70
C SER A 112 -14.68 -22.69 -1.98
N GLN A 113 -14.57 -21.37 -1.84
CA GLN A 113 -15.59 -20.50 -1.26
C GLN A 113 -16.70 -20.14 -2.26
N GLY A 114 -16.54 -20.47 -3.55
CA GLY A 114 -17.47 -20.08 -4.61
C GLY A 114 -17.58 -18.56 -4.79
N LYS A 115 -16.53 -17.82 -4.41
CA LYS A 115 -16.49 -16.35 -4.39
C LYS A 115 -15.85 -15.73 -5.63
N GLU A 116 -15.46 -16.53 -6.62
CA GLU A 116 -14.79 -16.09 -7.85
C GLU A 116 -15.55 -14.99 -8.58
N SER A 117 -16.88 -15.10 -8.64
CA SER A 117 -17.77 -14.11 -9.26
C SER A 117 -18.15 -12.95 -8.34
N SER A 118 -17.79 -13.03 -7.06
CA SER A 118 -18.05 -11.98 -6.06
C SER A 118 -16.90 -11.01 -5.90
N LEU A 119 -15.76 -11.26 -6.56
CA LEU A 119 -14.62 -10.36 -6.56
C LEU A 119 -15.04 -9.01 -7.13
N LYS A 120 -14.82 -7.96 -6.34
CA LYS A 120 -15.13 -6.58 -6.71
C LYS A 120 -13.93 -5.95 -7.39
N SER A 121 -14.19 -5.22 -8.47
CA SER A 121 -13.22 -4.29 -9.02
C SER A 121 -13.16 -3.05 -8.14
N GLY A 122 -11.96 -2.49 -8.01
CA GLY A 122 -11.70 -1.39 -7.10
C GLY A 122 -10.27 -1.38 -6.60
N THR A 123 -9.98 -0.41 -5.73
CA THR A 123 -8.71 -0.36 -5.00
C THR A 123 -8.96 -0.68 -3.54
N PHE A 124 -8.30 -1.71 -3.04
CA PHE A 124 -8.45 -2.23 -1.69
C PHE A 124 -7.18 -2.00 -0.90
N GLN A 125 -7.33 -1.70 0.39
CA GLN A 125 -6.23 -1.60 1.33
C GLN A 125 -6.23 -2.83 2.22
N ILE A 126 -5.15 -3.58 2.17
CA ILE A 126 -4.99 -4.85 2.89
C ILE A 126 -3.74 -4.75 3.74
N ASN A 127 -3.84 -5.15 5.00
CA ASN A 127 -2.71 -5.13 5.92
C ASN A 127 -1.78 -6.31 5.65
N MET A 128 -0.46 -6.06 5.69
CA MET A 128 0.51 -7.17 5.64
C MET A 128 0.26 -8.16 6.78
N GLY A 129 0.21 -9.45 6.44
CA GLY A 129 -0.08 -10.53 7.39
C GLY A 129 -1.57 -10.79 7.64
N SER A 130 -2.48 -10.13 6.92
CA SER A 130 -3.90 -10.50 6.91
C SER A 130 -4.09 -11.96 6.48
N SER A 131 -5.11 -12.63 7.03
CA SER A 131 -5.43 -14.01 6.65
C SER A 131 -6.06 -14.06 5.25
N ASN A 132 -6.00 -15.21 4.58
CA ASN A 132 -6.66 -15.41 3.29
C ASN A 132 -8.17 -15.12 3.37
N GLU A 133 -8.81 -15.41 4.51
CA GLU A 133 -10.22 -15.11 4.75
C GLU A 133 -10.47 -13.61 4.83
N ASP A 134 -9.66 -12.87 5.61
CA ASP A 134 -9.79 -11.42 5.74
C ASP A 134 -9.60 -10.73 4.38
N ILE A 135 -8.58 -11.18 3.63
CA ILE A 135 -8.28 -10.68 2.30
C ILE A 135 -9.47 -10.93 1.36
N LEU A 136 -10.02 -12.15 1.36
CA LEU A 136 -11.17 -12.50 0.54
C LEU A 136 -12.41 -11.65 0.90
N ASN A 137 -12.66 -11.43 2.18
CA ASN A 137 -13.77 -10.60 2.63
C ASN A 137 -13.60 -9.14 2.20
N ILE A 138 -12.37 -8.59 2.24
CA ILE A 138 -12.09 -7.23 1.79
C ILE A 138 -12.37 -7.05 0.29
N ILE A 139 -11.99 -8.02 -0.55
CA ILE A 139 -12.11 -7.91 -2.01
C ILE A 139 -13.47 -8.39 -2.55
N THR A 140 -14.37 -8.90 -1.69
CA THR A 140 -15.71 -9.37 -2.09
C THR A 140 -16.86 -8.53 -1.54
N ASN A 141 -16.57 -7.61 -0.62
CA ASN A 141 -17.52 -6.69 -0.01
C ASN A 141 -17.60 -5.40 -0.85
#